data_AF-A0A0V9UP29-F1
#
_entry.id   AF-A0A0V9UP29-F1
#
_cell.length_a   1.000
_cell.length_b   1.000
_cell.length_c   1.000
_cell.angle_alpha   90.00
_cell.angle_beta   90.00
_cell.angle_gamma   90.00
#
_symmetry.space_group_name_H-M   'P 1'
#
loop_
_entity.id
_entity.type
_entity.pdbx_description
1 polymer ?
#
loop_
_entity_poly.entity_id
_entity_poly.type
_entity_poly.pdbx_seq_one_letter_code
_entity_poly.pdbx_strand_id
1 'polypeptide(L)'
;MYRVFEALDELVAIVEEARSVPMTASCVVPRGDVLELLDDVRDALPPELDDAQDVLDHRDKLINDARSQADKTVGDADEEARTLLEDARADADRMLADAKAQADRMVKEARAHAEELVRDAQAEADDLVAEGNKQYESVTGRARVEADRLIESGQASYERSVAEGEAEKARLVSQTEVVQAAHAESARVIDSAHAESDRLRTECDEYIDGKLGEFEELLGTTLRSVGRGRQQLRLSGAPDFAEADHRASRRR
;
A
#
# COMPACT_ATOMS: atom_id res chain seq x y z
N MET A 1 15.03 72.60 88.08
CA MET A 1 15.31 73.41 86.88
C MET A 1 15.00 74.90 87.07
N TYR A 2 13.80 75.30 87.50
CA TYR A 2 13.46 76.74 87.60
C TYR A 2 14.29 77.52 88.64
N ARG A 3 14.70 76.87 89.75
CA ARG A 3 15.39 77.55 90.86
C ARG A 3 16.82 77.99 90.56
N VAL A 4 17.60 77.21 89.82
CA VAL A 4 18.96 77.61 89.39
C VAL A 4 18.92 78.76 88.42
N PHE A 5 18.04 78.70 87.40
CA PHE A 5 17.90 79.79 86.44
C PHE A 5 17.38 81.05 87.10
N GLU A 6 16.42 80.94 88.03
CA GLU A 6 15.90 82.06 88.81
C GLU A 6 16.98 82.71 89.69
N ALA A 7 17.80 81.91 90.41
CA ALA A 7 18.89 82.43 91.22
C ALA A 7 20.03 83.05 90.38
N LEU A 8 20.30 82.51 89.18
CA LEU A 8 21.24 83.11 88.22
C LEU A 8 20.70 84.42 87.64
N ASP A 9 19.42 84.49 87.28
CA ASP A 9 18.78 85.70 86.77
C ASP A 9 18.74 86.80 87.85
N GLU A 10 18.48 86.43 89.11
CA GLU A 10 18.53 87.36 90.25
C GLU A 10 19.96 87.84 90.54
N LEU A 11 20.96 86.96 90.42
CA LEU A 11 22.39 87.35 90.49
C LEU A 11 22.75 88.35 89.38
N VAL A 12 22.30 88.10 88.16
CA VAL A 12 22.52 89.02 87.02
C VAL A 12 21.86 90.37 87.30
N ALA A 13 20.61 90.39 87.76
CA ALA A 13 19.90 91.62 88.09
C ALA A 13 20.60 92.43 89.20
N ILE A 14 21.07 91.76 90.27
CA ILE A 14 21.84 92.41 91.34
C ILE A 14 23.14 93.04 90.81
N VAL A 15 23.81 92.39 89.85
CA VAL A 15 25.04 92.91 89.24
C VAL A 15 24.75 94.05 88.26
N GLU A 16 23.65 94.00 87.51
CA GLU A 16 23.24 95.06 86.58
C GLU A 16 22.77 96.34 87.29
N GLU A 17 22.08 96.21 88.43
CA GLU A 17 21.62 97.35 89.25
C GLU A 17 22.68 97.84 90.26
N ALA A 18 23.83 97.18 90.32
CA ALA A 18 24.90 97.47 91.26
C ALA A 18 25.45 98.90 91.09
N ARG A 19 25.68 99.58 92.21
CA ARG A 19 26.22 100.95 92.19
C ARG A 19 27.69 100.95 91.77
N SER A 20 28.02 101.65 90.68
CA SER A 20 29.39 101.79 90.19
C SER A 20 30.24 102.73 91.05
N VAL A 21 31.52 102.41 91.20
CA VAL A 21 32.50 103.24 91.93
C VAL A 21 33.19 104.21 90.96
N PRO A 22 33.18 105.53 91.22
CA PRO A 22 33.72 106.53 90.30
C PRO A 22 35.17 106.28 89.89
N MET A 23 35.47 106.43 88.60
CA MET A 23 36.80 106.22 87.99
C MET A 23 37.36 104.79 88.11
N THR A 24 36.52 103.78 88.35
CA THR A 24 36.90 102.36 88.32
C THR A 24 35.88 101.52 87.55
N ALA A 25 36.27 100.33 87.10
CA ALA A 25 35.35 99.35 86.50
C ALA A 25 34.60 98.50 87.55
N SER A 26 34.64 98.90 88.83
CA SER A 26 34.09 98.12 89.95
C SER A 26 32.70 98.60 90.33
N CYS A 27 31.83 97.67 90.70
CA CYS A 27 30.52 97.92 91.29
C CYS A 27 30.45 97.39 92.73
N VAL A 28 29.57 97.97 93.53
CA VAL A 28 29.28 97.53 94.90
C VAL A 28 28.02 96.68 94.87
N VAL A 29 28.15 95.42 95.23
CA VAL A 29 27.05 94.46 95.37
C VAL A 29 26.83 94.06 96.83
N PRO A 30 25.58 93.79 97.27
CA PRO A 30 25.30 93.19 98.56
C PRO A 30 25.92 91.80 98.65
N ARG A 31 27.04 91.67 99.35
CA ARG A 31 27.79 90.41 99.44
C ARG A 31 26.96 89.24 100.02
N GLY A 32 26.05 89.53 100.96
CA GLY A 32 25.20 88.51 101.59
C GLY A 32 24.28 87.85 100.56
N ASP A 33 23.47 88.66 99.90
CA ASP A 33 22.48 88.24 98.89
C ASP A 33 23.15 87.49 97.71
N VAL A 34 24.31 87.98 97.23
CA VAL A 34 25.07 87.30 96.17
C VAL A 34 25.59 85.93 96.61
N LEU A 35 26.08 85.80 97.84
CA LEU A 35 26.56 84.51 98.35
C LEU A 35 25.41 83.53 98.60
N GLU A 36 24.25 84.01 99.04
CA GLU A 36 23.06 83.19 99.21
C GLU A 36 22.57 82.63 97.88
N LEU A 37 22.48 83.47 96.84
CA LEU A 37 22.10 83.01 95.50
C LEU A 37 23.12 82.05 94.88
N LEU A 38 24.42 82.29 95.10
CA LEU A 38 25.48 81.35 94.66
C LEU A 38 25.41 80.00 95.40
N ASP A 39 25.05 80.00 96.68
CA ASP A 39 24.84 78.79 97.46
C ASP A 39 23.58 78.04 97.01
N ASP A 40 22.49 78.76 96.70
CA ASP A 40 21.28 78.18 96.11
C ASP A 40 21.56 77.54 94.74
N VAL A 41 22.35 78.21 93.88
CA VAL A 41 22.82 77.65 92.61
C VAL A 41 23.71 76.43 92.84
N ARG A 42 24.65 76.50 93.79
CA ARG A 42 25.56 75.39 94.13
C ARG A 42 24.81 74.16 94.62
N ASP A 43 23.76 74.35 95.39
CA ASP A 43 23.04 73.25 96.02
C ASP A 43 21.97 72.66 95.09
N ALA A 44 21.40 73.46 94.17
CA ALA A 44 20.41 73.01 93.21
C ALA A 44 21.00 72.44 91.90
N LEU A 45 22.13 72.96 91.39
CA LEU A 45 22.74 72.48 90.13
C LEU A 45 23.06 70.98 90.11
N PRO A 46 23.72 70.40 91.14
CA PRO A 46 24.09 68.99 91.12
C PRO A 46 22.91 68.02 90.93
N PRO A 47 21.79 68.10 91.70
CA PRO A 47 20.65 67.21 91.48
C PRO A 47 20.00 67.40 90.11
N GLU A 48 20.04 68.60 89.52
CA GLU A 48 19.45 68.82 88.20
C GLU A 48 20.32 68.30 87.05
N LEU A 49 21.64 68.28 87.23
CA LEU A 49 22.56 67.58 86.34
C LEU A 49 22.41 66.05 86.48
N ASP A 50 22.16 65.55 87.69
CA ASP A 50 21.87 64.14 87.96
C ASP A 50 20.57 63.70 87.28
N ASP A 51 19.49 64.45 87.45
CA ASP A 51 18.21 64.24 86.75
C ASP A 51 18.38 64.24 85.22
N ALA A 52 19.19 65.17 84.69
CA ALA A 52 19.46 65.23 83.26
C ALA A 52 20.27 64.00 82.78
N GLN A 53 21.23 63.54 83.57
CA GLN A 53 22.01 62.33 83.29
C GLN A 53 21.11 61.09 83.31
N ASP A 54 20.20 60.97 84.28
CA ASP A 54 19.22 59.88 84.37
C ASP A 54 18.31 59.82 83.13
N VAL A 55 17.86 60.98 82.63
CA VAL A 55 17.06 61.05 81.40
C VAL A 55 17.88 60.60 80.18
N LEU A 56 19.15 60.97 80.09
CA LEU A 56 20.05 60.55 79.01
C LEU A 56 20.30 59.04 79.06
N ASP A 57 20.55 58.48 80.24
CA ASP A 57 20.77 57.06 80.45
C ASP A 57 19.49 56.27 80.13
N HIS A 58 18.32 56.77 80.54
CA HIS A 58 17.04 56.17 80.19
C HIS A 58 16.79 56.20 78.68
N ARG A 59 17.07 57.31 78.01
CA ARG A 59 16.98 57.42 76.55
C ARG A 59 17.88 56.41 75.85
N ASP A 60 19.13 56.31 76.28
CA ASP A 60 20.10 55.41 75.66
C ASP A 60 19.69 53.95 75.86
N LYS A 61 19.17 53.61 77.04
CA LYS A 61 18.56 52.30 77.29
C LYS A 61 17.37 52.02 76.35
N LEU A 62 16.43 52.96 76.24
CA LEU A 62 15.27 52.82 75.34
C LEU A 62 15.69 52.64 73.89
N ILE A 63 16.69 53.39 73.41
CA ILE A 63 17.20 53.26 72.04
C ILE A 63 17.83 51.90 71.82
N ASN A 64 18.62 51.40 72.78
CA ASN A 64 19.27 50.09 72.68
C ASN A 64 18.24 48.95 72.72
N ASP A 65 17.24 49.03 73.60
CA ASP A 65 16.16 48.05 73.68
C ASP A 65 15.34 48.05 72.39
N ALA A 66 14.99 49.23 71.86
CA ALA A 66 14.27 49.35 70.59
C ALA A 66 15.06 48.80 69.40
N ARG A 67 16.37 49.07 69.33
CA ARG A 67 17.26 48.51 68.30
C ARG A 67 17.34 46.98 68.41
N SER A 68 17.58 46.46 69.61
CA SER A 68 17.64 45.01 69.82
C SER A 68 16.32 44.33 69.46
N GLN A 69 15.18 44.95 69.79
CA GLN A 69 13.87 44.40 69.43
C GLN A 69 13.62 44.46 67.91
N ALA A 70 14.04 45.53 67.25
CA ALA A 70 13.95 45.66 65.79
C ALA A 70 14.80 44.58 65.09
N ASP A 71 16.06 44.42 65.52
CA ASP A 71 16.98 43.42 64.97
C ASP A 71 16.43 42.00 65.13
N LYS A 72 15.85 41.68 66.30
CA LYS A 72 15.16 40.40 66.53
C LYS A 72 13.98 40.21 65.59
N THR A 73 13.11 41.22 65.49
CA THR A 73 11.91 41.15 64.65
C THR A 73 12.27 40.93 63.17
N VAL A 74 13.31 41.62 62.70
CA VAL A 74 13.82 41.45 61.33
C VAL A 74 14.43 40.06 61.15
N GLY A 75 15.23 39.59 62.10
CA GLY A 75 15.83 38.25 62.05
C GLY A 75 14.79 37.14 62.01
N ASP A 76 13.77 37.22 62.87
CA ASP A 76 12.67 36.25 62.91
C ASP A 76 11.87 36.27 61.59
N ALA A 77 11.57 37.46 61.06
CA ALA A 77 10.86 37.61 59.78
C ALA A 77 11.68 37.08 58.59
N ASP A 78 13.00 37.28 58.59
CA ASP A 78 13.89 36.76 57.55
C ASP A 78 13.98 35.22 57.61
N GLU A 79 13.99 34.63 58.80
CA GLU A 79 14.00 33.16 58.98
C GLU A 79 12.66 32.53 58.53
N GLU A 80 11.53 33.14 58.91
CA GLU A 80 10.21 32.73 58.44
C GLU A 80 10.08 32.84 56.92
N ALA A 81 10.52 33.96 56.34
CA ALA A 81 10.49 34.17 54.89
C ALA A 81 11.35 33.14 54.15
N ARG A 82 12.53 32.83 54.70
CA ARG A 82 13.40 31.80 54.12
C ARG A 82 12.74 30.43 54.14
N THR A 83 12.17 30.04 55.27
CA THR A 83 11.47 28.75 55.41
C THR A 83 10.30 28.65 54.43
N LEU A 84 9.48 29.70 54.34
CA LEU A 84 8.36 29.76 53.39
C LEU A 84 8.81 29.60 51.94
N LEU A 85 9.92 30.24 51.56
CA LEU A 85 10.47 30.13 50.21
C LEU A 85 11.03 28.73 49.91
N GLU A 86 11.66 28.08 50.88
CA GLU A 86 12.15 26.71 50.76
C GLU A 86 10.99 25.72 50.59
N ASP A 87 9.93 25.86 51.39
CA ASP A 87 8.71 25.05 51.29
C ASP A 87 7.98 25.26 49.95
N ALA A 88 7.78 26.52 49.55
CA ALA A 88 7.12 26.85 48.29
C ALA A 88 7.88 26.31 47.08
N ARG A 89 9.22 26.31 47.11
CA ARG A 89 10.06 25.70 46.08
C ARG A 89 9.90 24.18 46.06
N ALA A 90 9.92 23.53 47.22
CA ALA A 90 9.73 22.09 47.31
C ALA A 90 8.33 21.64 46.85
N ASP A 91 7.29 22.43 47.12
CA ASP A 91 5.94 22.21 46.61
C ASP A 91 5.88 22.39 45.08
N ALA A 92 6.50 23.43 44.55
CA ALA A 92 6.55 23.66 43.10
C ALA A 92 7.28 22.53 42.37
N ASP A 93 8.40 22.06 42.92
CA ASP A 93 9.16 20.95 42.34
C ASP A 93 8.35 19.64 42.34
N ARG A 94 7.62 19.36 43.42
CA ARG A 94 6.70 18.21 43.49
C ARG A 94 5.58 18.33 42.46
N MET A 95 4.94 19.49 42.35
CA MET A 95 3.87 19.73 41.38
C MET A 95 4.37 19.55 39.94
N LEU A 96 5.57 20.05 39.62
CA LEU A 96 6.18 19.88 38.30
C LEU A 96 6.53 18.42 38.01
N ALA A 97 7.02 17.67 39.00
CA ALA A 97 7.31 16.25 38.85
C ALA A 97 6.04 15.43 38.58
N ASP A 98 4.98 15.69 39.35
CA ASP A 98 3.68 15.01 39.19
C ASP A 98 3.05 15.33 37.84
N ALA A 99 3.07 16.60 37.42
CA ALA A 99 2.57 17.04 36.13
C ALA A 99 3.33 16.38 34.97
N LYS A 100 4.67 16.30 35.05
CA LYS A 100 5.50 15.60 34.05
C LYS A 100 5.15 14.12 33.99
N ALA A 101 5.06 13.45 35.14
CA ALA A 101 4.70 12.03 35.19
C ALA A 101 3.30 11.76 34.61
N GLN A 102 2.33 12.66 34.86
CA GLN A 102 1.01 12.57 34.25
C GLN A 102 1.05 12.78 32.73
N ALA A 103 1.80 13.77 32.26
CA ALA A 103 1.97 14.02 30.83
C ALA A 103 2.62 12.81 30.13
N ASP A 104 3.66 12.22 30.72
CA ASP A 104 4.33 11.04 30.18
C ASP A 104 3.38 9.83 30.09
N ARG A 105 2.54 9.62 31.12
CA ARG A 105 1.49 8.59 31.09
C ARG A 105 0.49 8.84 29.98
N MET A 106 -0.02 10.07 29.86
CA MET A 106 -0.99 10.45 28.82
C MET A 106 -0.42 10.24 27.41
N VAL A 107 0.83 10.64 27.17
CA VAL A 107 1.49 10.45 25.87
C VAL A 107 1.68 8.97 25.57
N LYS A 108 2.05 8.16 26.57
CA LYS A 108 2.21 6.71 26.39
C LYS A 108 0.88 6.03 26.06
N GLU A 109 -0.18 6.37 26.77
CA GLU A 109 -1.52 5.83 26.53
C GLU A 109 -2.05 6.26 25.15
N ALA A 110 -1.92 7.53 24.80
CA ALA A 110 -2.33 8.04 23.49
C ALA A 110 -1.58 7.35 22.34
N ARG A 111 -0.26 7.11 22.49
CA ARG A 111 0.53 6.37 21.50
C ARG A 111 0.08 4.91 21.38
N ALA A 112 -0.12 4.22 22.50
CA ALA A 112 -0.60 2.83 22.49
C ALA A 112 -1.97 2.71 21.81
N HIS A 113 -2.88 3.64 22.10
CA HIS A 113 -4.20 3.67 21.47
C HIS A 113 -4.13 3.98 19.97
N ALA A 114 -3.25 4.90 19.56
CA ALA A 114 -3.03 5.19 18.14
C ALA A 114 -2.44 3.98 17.40
N GLU A 115 -1.51 3.25 18.00
CA GLU A 115 -0.93 2.02 17.44
C GLU A 115 -1.99 0.90 17.29
N GLU A 116 -2.90 0.78 18.26
CA GLU A 116 -4.03 -0.14 18.22
C GLU A 116 -4.99 0.22 17.08
N LEU A 117 -5.42 1.49 16.98
CA LEU A 117 -6.29 1.96 15.89
C LEU A 117 -5.68 1.72 14.50
N VAL A 118 -4.38 1.96 14.34
CA VAL A 118 -3.68 1.70 13.07
C VAL A 118 -3.65 0.21 12.76
N ARG A 119 -3.40 -0.64 13.76
CA ARG A 119 -3.39 -2.10 13.58
C ARG A 119 -4.77 -2.62 13.18
N ASP A 120 -5.82 -2.15 13.84
CA ASP A 120 -7.20 -2.55 13.54
C ASP A 120 -7.61 -2.09 12.15
N ALA A 121 -7.32 -0.83 11.78
CA ALA A 121 -7.60 -0.32 10.44
C ALA A 121 -6.83 -1.08 9.34
N GLN A 122 -5.60 -1.51 9.61
CA GLN A 122 -4.83 -2.35 8.69
C GLN A 122 -5.45 -3.74 8.53
N ALA A 123 -5.87 -4.37 9.63
CA ALA A 123 -6.55 -5.66 9.59
C ALA A 123 -7.87 -5.59 8.81
N GLU A 124 -8.69 -4.57 9.05
CA GLU A 124 -9.92 -4.35 8.30
C GLU A 124 -9.66 -4.12 6.80
N ALA A 125 -8.59 -3.38 6.46
CA ALA A 125 -8.21 -3.15 5.07
C ALA A 125 -7.78 -4.46 4.38
N ASP A 126 -7.00 -5.30 5.06
CA ASP A 126 -6.55 -6.59 4.54
C ASP A 126 -7.75 -7.54 4.31
N ASP A 127 -8.69 -7.58 5.26
CA ASP A 127 -9.92 -8.37 5.15
C ASP A 127 -10.78 -7.90 3.98
N LEU A 128 -10.93 -6.58 3.80
CA LEU A 128 -11.68 -6.00 2.69
C LEU A 128 -11.05 -6.35 1.33
N VAL A 129 -9.72 -6.29 1.23
CA VAL A 129 -8.99 -6.67 0.01
C VAL A 129 -9.14 -8.15 -0.27
N ALA A 130 -9.06 -9.01 0.75
CA ALA A 130 -9.23 -10.45 0.59
C ALA A 130 -10.63 -10.81 0.09
N GLU A 131 -11.67 -10.22 0.68
CA GLU A 131 -13.04 -10.42 0.23
C GLU A 131 -13.26 -9.85 -1.18
N GLY A 132 -12.71 -8.68 -1.49
CA GLY A 132 -12.75 -8.10 -2.83
C GLY A 132 -12.11 -9.01 -3.89
N ASN A 133 -10.96 -9.60 -3.60
CA ASN A 133 -10.28 -10.55 -4.50
C ASN A 133 -11.12 -11.81 -4.73
N LYS A 134 -11.72 -12.37 -3.67
CA LYS A 134 -12.60 -13.53 -3.77
C LYS A 134 -13.84 -13.26 -4.61
N GLN A 135 -14.46 -12.08 -4.45
CA GLN A 135 -15.58 -11.67 -5.28
C GLN A 135 -15.17 -11.48 -6.74
N TYR A 136 -14.02 -10.85 -6.97
CA TYR A 136 -13.44 -10.68 -8.31
C TYR A 136 -13.21 -12.04 -8.99
N GLU A 137 -12.58 -13.00 -8.32
CA GLU A 137 -12.36 -14.35 -8.84
C GLU A 137 -13.66 -15.07 -9.15
N SER A 138 -14.67 -14.95 -8.28
CA SER A 138 -15.98 -15.57 -8.49
C SER A 138 -16.68 -15.00 -9.74
N VAL A 139 -16.72 -13.67 -9.86
CA VAL A 139 -17.37 -13.00 -11.00
C VAL A 139 -16.63 -13.27 -12.29
N THR A 140 -15.30 -13.14 -12.30
CA THR A 140 -14.49 -13.39 -13.50
C THR A 140 -14.47 -14.86 -13.90
N GLY A 141 -14.44 -15.78 -12.93
CA GLY A 141 -14.54 -17.22 -13.17
C GLY A 141 -15.88 -17.59 -13.81
N ARG A 142 -17.00 -17.09 -13.27
CA ARG A 142 -18.33 -17.28 -13.86
C ARG A 142 -18.43 -16.70 -15.28
N ALA A 143 -17.91 -15.49 -15.48
CA ALA A 143 -17.92 -14.84 -16.79
C ALA A 143 -17.12 -15.62 -17.85
N ARG A 144 -15.95 -16.17 -17.47
CA ARG A 144 -15.14 -17.03 -18.35
C ARG A 144 -15.88 -18.31 -18.73
N VAL A 145 -16.44 -19.01 -17.75
CA VAL A 145 -17.22 -20.24 -18.01
C VAL A 145 -18.41 -19.96 -18.92
N GLU A 146 -19.13 -18.87 -18.71
CA GLU A 146 -20.25 -18.49 -19.58
C GLU A 146 -19.80 -18.11 -20.99
N ALA A 147 -18.67 -17.39 -21.13
CA ALA A 147 -18.10 -17.06 -22.43
C ALA A 147 -17.68 -18.32 -23.19
N ASP A 148 -17.01 -19.27 -22.55
CA ASP A 148 -16.60 -20.54 -23.14
C ASP A 148 -17.83 -21.33 -23.61
N ARG A 149 -18.88 -21.38 -22.79
CA ARG A 149 -20.14 -22.03 -23.13
C ARG A 149 -20.83 -21.39 -24.34
N LEU A 150 -20.81 -20.07 -24.43
CA LEU A 150 -21.38 -19.34 -25.58
C LEU A 150 -20.58 -19.60 -26.86
N ILE A 151 -19.26 -19.67 -26.77
CA ILE A 151 -18.38 -20.01 -27.90
C ILE A 151 -18.69 -21.43 -28.38
N GLU A 152 -18.74 -22.40 -27.48
CA GLU A 152 -19.03 -23.80 -27.80
C GLU A 152 -20.42 -23.96 -28.42
N SER A 153 -21.45 -23.35 -27.81
CA SER A 153 -22.80 -23.34 -28.34
C SER A 153 -22.89 -22.66 -29.71
N GLY A 154 -22.13 -21.58 -29.91
CA GLY A 154 -22.05 -20.85 -31.17
C GLY A 154 -21.41 -21.70 -32.28
N GLN A 155 -20.29 -22.36 -31.98
CA GLN A 155 -19.61 -23.29 -32.89
C GLN A 155 -20.53 -24.45 -33.28
N ALA A 156 -21.19 -25.09 -32.32
CA ALA A 156 -22.11 -26.20 -32.59
C ALA A 156 -23.33 -25.76 -33.41
N SER A 157 -23.80 -24.52 -33.25
CA SER A 157 -24.86 -23.96 -34.10
C SER A 157 -24.35 -23.67 -35.51
N TYR A 158 -23.16 -23.08 -35.62
CA TYR A 158 -22.53 -22.77 -36.90
C TYR A 158 -22.27 -24.04 -37.72
N GLU A 159 -21.70 -25.07 -37.12
CA GLU A 159 -21.46 -26.37 -37.75
C GLU A 159 -22.74 -27.01 -38.27
N ARG A 160 -23.83 -26.95 -37.47
CA ARG A 160 -25.16 -27.40 -37.93
C ARG A 160 -25.65 -26.63 -39.14
N SER A 161 -25.59 -25.30 -39.12
CA SER A 161 -26.04 -24.48 -40.25
C SER A 161 -25.20 -24.72 -41.51
N VAL A 162 -23.89 -24.95 -41.38
CA VAL A 162 -23.02 -25.32 -42.50
C VAL A 162 -23.40 -26.70 -43.04
N ALA A 163 -23.61 -27.69 -42.17
CA ALA A 163 -24.00 -29.04 -42.59
C ALA A 163 -25.37 -29.05 -43.29
N GLU A 164 -26.35 -28.33 -42.75
CA GLU A 164 -27.66 -28.13 -43.38
C GLU A 164 -27.54 -27.43 -44.74
N GLY A 165 -26.72 -26.38 -44.83
CA GLY A 165 -26.46 -25.67 -46.08
C GLY A 165 -25.78 -26.53 -47.14
N GLU A 166 -24.79 -27.34 -46.75
CA GLU A 166 -24.12 -28.29 -47.64
C GLU A 166 -25.08 -29.39 -48.13
N ALA A 167 -25.92 -29.93 -47.24
CA ALA A 167 -26.93 -30.91 -47.59
C ALA A 167 -27.96 -30.34 -48.58
N GLU A 168 -28.43 -29.11 -48.34
CA GLU A 168 -29.38 -28.43 -49.23
C GLU A 168 -28.75 -28.07 -50.57
N LYS A 169 -27.50 -27.59 -50.58
CA LYS A 169 -26.72 -27.37 -51.80
C LYS A 169 -26.60 -28.66 -52.61
N ALA A 170 -26.24 -29.77 -51.98
CA ALA A 170 -26.14 -31.07 -52.63
C ALA A 170 -27.51 -31.51 -53.22
N ARG A 171 -28.60 -31.30 -52.47
CA ARG A 171 -29.96 -31.55 -52.95
C ARG A 171 -30.27 -30.74 -54.20
N LEU A 172 -30.05 -29.43 -54.19
CA LEU A 172 -30.31 -28.53 -55.33
C LEU A 172 -29.47 -28.88 -56.57
N VAL A 173 -28.19 -29.19 -56.38
CA VAL A 173 -27.29 -29.64 -57.46
C VAL A 173 -27.82 -30.94 -58.07
N SER A 174 -28.20 -31.93 -57.25
CA SER A 174 -28.74 -33.21 -57.74
C SER A 174 -30.08 -33.07 -58.50
N GLN A 175 -30.86 -32.05 -58.17
CA GLN A 175 -32.14 -31.74 -58.83
C GLN A 175 -31.98 -30.94 -60.12
N THR A 176 -30.77 -30.46 -60.43
CA THR A 176 -30.52 -29.69 -61.66
C THR A 176 -30.54 -30.61 -62.88
N GLU A 177 -31.27 -30.24 -63.92
CA GLU A 177 -31.43 -31.04 -65.15
C GLU A 177 -30.08 -31.45 -65.77
N VAL A 178 -29.08 -30.57 -65.72
CA VAL A 178 -27.73 -30.84 -66.24
C VAL A 178 -27.06 -32.00 -65.49
N VAL A 179 -27.22 -32.09 -64.17
CA VAL A 179 -26.62 -33.18 -63.36
C VAL A 179 -27.34 -34.49 -63.61
N GLN A 180 -28.67 -34.47 -63.70
CA GLN A 180 -29.45 -35.66 -64.06
C GLN A 180 -29.12 -36.15 -65.47
N ALA A 181 -29.02 -35.24 -66.44
CA ALA A 181 -28.61 -35.55 -67.80
C ALA A 181 -27.19 -36.11 -67.86
N ALA A 182 -26.24 -35.53 -67.12
CA ALA A 182 -24.87 -36.03 -67.03
C ALA A 182 -24.79 -37.43 -66.40
N HIS A 183 -25.59 -37.73 -65.36
CA HIS A 183 -25.67 -39.06 -64.76
C HIS A 183 -26.32 -40.08 -65.71
N ALA A 184 -27.42 -39.72 -66.36
CA ALA A 184 -28.07 -40.57 -67.34
C ALA A 184 -27.14 -40.89 -68.52
N GLU A 185 -26.39 -39.90 -69.00
CA GLU A 185 -25.42 -40.10 -70.07
C GLU A 185 -24.22 -40.94 -69.61
N SER A 186 -23.70 -40.71 -68.39
CA SER A 186 -22.64 -41.55 -67.83
C SER A 186 -23.07 -43.02 -67.71
N ALA A 187 -24.30 -43.26 -67.23
CA ALA A 187 -24.87 -44.60 -67.15
C ALA A 187 -25.00 -45.22 -68.55
N ARG A 188 -25.53 -44.48 -69.54
CA ARG A 188 -25.58 -44.95 -70.93
C ARG A 188 -24.21 -45.32 -71.49
N VAL A 189 -23.18 -44.50 -71.24
CA VAL A 189 -21.82 -44.74 -71.72
C VAL A 189 -21.26 -46.02 -71.09
N ILE A 190 -21.46 -46.22 -69.78
CA ILE A 190 -21.06 -47.44 -69.07
C ILE A 190 -21.79 -48.66 -69.63
N ASP A 191 -23.11 -48.59 -69.79
CA ASP A 191 -23.92 -49.68 -70.33
C ASP A 191 -23.52 -50.01 -71.77
N SER A 192 -23.28 -48.99 -72.61
CA SER A 192 -22.82 -49.19 -73.98
C SER A 192 -21.42 -49.81 -74.03
N ALA A 193 -20.52 -49.40 -73.14
CA ALA A 193 -19.16 -49.95 -73.07
C ALA A 193 -19.19 -51.41 -72.59
N HIS A 194 -20.06 -51.76 -71.64
CA HIS A 194 -20.27 -53.14 -71.22
C HIS A 194 -20.87 -53.99 -72.34
N ALA A 195 -21.91 -53.50 -73.02
CA ALA A 195 -22.52 -54.20 -74.14
C ALA A 195 -21.55 -54.41 -75.30
N GLU A 196 -20.73 -53.40 -75.62
CA GLU A 196 -19.67 -53.51 -76.62
C GLU A 196 -18.59 -54.50 -76.20
N SER A 197 -18.20 -54.51 -74.93
CA SER A 197 -17.22 -55.47 -74.39
C SER A 197 -17.73 -56.91 -74.47
N ASP A 198 -19.00 -57.15 -74.11
CA ASP A 198 -19.62 -58.47 -74.19
C ASP A 198 -19.82 -58.93 -75.64
N ARG A 199 -20.15 -57.98 -76.54
CA ARG A 199 -20.20 -58.24 -77.97
C ARG A 199 -18.83 -58.61 -78.53
N LEU A 200 -17.78 -57.87 -78.20
CA LEU A 200 -16.42 -58.18 -78.61
C LEU A 200 -15.99 -59.57 -78.14
N ARG A 201 -16.35 -59.95 -76.91
CA ARG A 201 -16.08 -61.31 -76.39
C ARG A 201 -16.80 -62.37 -77.20
N THR A 202 -18.07 -62.18 -77.48
CA THR A 202 -18.87 -63.13 -78.28
C THR A 202 -18.32 -63.24 -79.70
N GLU A 203 -17.99 -62.12 -80.35
CA GLU A 203 -17.39 -62.11 -81.69
C GLU A 203 -16.00 -62.76 -81.70
N CYS A 204 -15.19 -62.57 -80.66
CA CYS A 204 -13.93 -63.29 -80.49
C CYS A 204 -14.14 -64.79 -80.30
N ASP A 205 -15.12 -65.21 -79.49
CA ASP A 205 -15.43 -66.62 -79.25
C ASP A 205 -15.91 -67.31 -80.54
N GLU A 206 -16.83 -66.68 -81.28
CA GLU A 206 -17.30 -67.17 -82.59
C GLU A 206 -16.17 -67.23 -83.63
N TYR A 207 -15.29 -66.23 -83.66
CA TYR A 207 -14.14 -66.23 -84.56
C TYR A 207 -13.17 -67.36 -84.22
N ILE A 208 -12.90 -67.60 -82.93
CA ILE A 208 -12.06 -68.70 -82.46
C ILE A 208 -12.69 -70.05 -82.82
N ASP A 209 -13.98 -70.23 -82.54
CA ASP A 209 -14.71 -71.47 -82.86
C ASP A 209 -14.72 -71.75 -84.37
N GLY A 210 -15.01 -70.72 -85.19
CA GLY A 210 -14.95 -70.82 -86.64
C GLY A 210 -13.55 -71.20 -87.16
N LYS A 211 -12.49 -70.60 -86.61
CA LYS A 211 -11.11 -70.96 -86.97
C LYS A 211 -10.71 -72.35 -86.50
N LEU A 212 -11.20 -72.80 -85.35
CA LEU A 212 -11.01 -74.17 -84.88
C LEU A 212 -11.76 -75.17 -85.77
N GLY A 213 -12.97 -74.84 -86.22
CA GLY A 213 -13.74 -75.64 -87.19
C GLY A 213 -13.08 -75.73 -88.57
N GLU A 214 -12.59 -74.61 -89.12
CA GLU A 214 -11.79 -74.61 -90.36
C GLU A 214 -10.52 -75.47 -90.21
N PHE A 215 -9.86 -75.38 -89.05
CA PHE A 215 -8.69 -76.19 -88.74
C PHE A 215 -9.03 -77.68 -88.62
N GLU A 216 -10.18 -78.03 -88.02
CA GLU A 216 -10.70 -79.39 -87.95
C GLU A 216 -10.99 -79.94 -89.35
N GLU A 217 -11.66 -79.18 -90.23
CA GLU A 217 -11.90 -79.59 -91.62
C GLU A 217 -10.61 -79.78 -92.40
N LEU A 218 -9.63 -78.91 -92.20
CA LEU A 218 -8.32 -79.02 -92.83
C LEU A 218 -7.59 -80.28 -92.36
N LEU A 219 -7.61 -80.58 -91.05
CA LEU A 219 -7.05 -81.81 -90.50
C LEU A 219 -7.81 -83.04 -90.98
N GLY A 220 -9.14 -83.00 -91.04
CA GLY A 220 -9.98 -84.08 -91.56
C GLY A 220 -9.73 -84.34 -93.05
N THR A 221 -9.51 -83.29 -93.84
CA THR A 221 -9.16 -83.41 -95.27
C THR A 221 -7.74 -83.94 -95.44
N THR A 222 -6.80 -83.50 -94.60
CA THR A 222 -5.44 -84.04 -94.55
C THR A 222 -5.45 -85.51 -94.15
N LEU A 223 -6.24 -85.91 -93.14
CA LEU A 223 -6.43 -87.30 -92.71
C LEU A 223 -7.05 -88.16 -93.80
N ARG A 224 -8.04 -87.65 -94.54
CA ARG A 224 -8.59 -88.34 -95.73
C ARG A 224 -7.56 -88.48 -96.84
N SER A 225 -6.73 -87.46 -97.07
CA SER A 225 -5.62 -87.52 -98.04
C SER A 225 -4.56 -88.56 -97.62
N VAL A 226 -4.17 -88.59 -96.35
CA VAL A 226 -3.27 -89.61 -95.78
C VAL A 226 -3.92 -91.00 -95.82
N GLY A 227 -5.22 -91.10 -95.57
CA GLY A 227 -6.01 -92.33 -95.70
C GLY A 227 -6.00 -92.86 -97.13
N ARG A 228 -6.24 -92.00 -98.12
CA ARG A 228 -6.13 -92.34 -99.56
C ARG A 228 -4.71 -92.71 -99.93
N GLY A 229 -3.69 -91.97 -99.47
CA GLY A 229 -2.27 -92.31 -99.68
C GLY A 229 -1.88 -93.66 -99.07
N ARG A 230 -2.39 -94.00 -97.88
CA ARG A 230 -2.22 -95.32 -97.24
C ARG A 230 -2.95 -96.43 -97.97
N GLN A 231 -4.12 -96.15 -98.53
CA GLN A 231 -4.88 -97.12 -99.31
C GLN A 231 -4.26 -97.35 -100.70
N GLN A 232 -3.64 -96.33 -101.28
CA GLN A 232 -2.88 -96.38 -102.53
C GLN A 232 -1.54 -97.12 -102.35
N LEU A 233 -0.86 -96.97 -101.20
CA LEU A 233 0.30 -97.79 -100.80
C LEU A 233 -0.04 -99.25 -100.47
N ARG A 234 -1.33 -99.58 -100.28
CA ARG A 234 -1.81 -100.96 -100.07
C ARG A 234 -2.27 -101.66 -101.35
N LEU A 235 -2.43 -100.94 -102.47
CA LEU A 235 -3.03 -101.50 -103.70
C LEU A 235 -2.10 -101.52 -104.92
N SER A 236 -0.93 -100.87 -104.92
CA SER A 236 0.03 -100.99 -106.02
C SER A 236 1.48 -100.84 -105.57
N GLY A 237 2.25 -101.92 -105.70
CA GLY A 237 3.71 -101.90 -105.58
C GLY A 237 4.38 -101.47 -106.88
N ALA A 238 5.24 -100.45 -106.77
CA ALA A 238 6.47 -100.11 -107.52
C ALA A 238 6.44 -100.06 -109.08
N PRO A 239 7.44 -99.39 -109.71
CA PRO A 239 7.72 -97.95 -109.70
C PRO A 239 7.86 -97.40 -111.15
N ASP A 240 7.89 -96.08 -111.39
CA ASP A 240 8.85 -95.50 -112.35
C ASP A 240 8.96 -93.97 -112.28
N PHE A 241 10.18 -93.49 -112.51
CA PHE A 241 10.57 -92.08 -112.62
C PHE A 241 10.49 -91.63 -114.08
N ALA A 242 9.94 -90.43 -114.35
CA ALA A 242 10.20 -89.69 -115.59
C ALA A 242 10.03 -88.18 -115.39
N GLU A 243 10.90 -87.45 -116.09
CA GLU A 243 11.29 -86.05 -115.97
C GLU A 243 10.30 -85.01 -116.55
N ALA A 244 10.69 -83.74 -116.35
CA ALA A 244 10.39 -82.53 -117.15
C ALA A 244 9.09 -81.77 -116.79
N ASP A 245 9.01 -80.45 -116.79
CA ASP A 245 9.97 -79.33 -116.88
C ASP A 245 9.15 -78.04 -116.64
N HIS A 246 9.84 -76.99 -116.21
CA HIS A 246 9.58 -75.57 -116.48
C HIS A 246 8.42 -74.72 -115.87
N ARG A 247 8.91 -73.68 -115.17
CA ARG A 247 8.58 -72.22 -115.27
C ARG A 247 7.26 -71.74 -114.66
N ALA A 248 7.32 -70.96 -113.57
CA ALA A 248 7.61 -69.51 -113.51
C ALA A 248 6.44 -68.60 -113.92
N SER A 249 5.86 -67.89 -112.95
CA SER A 249 5.61 -66.42 -112.97
C SER A 249 4.87 -66.03 -111.68
N ARG A 250 5.36 -65.11 -110.84
CA ARG A 250 5.52 -63.65 -110.95
C ARG A 250 4.20 -62.85 -110.83
N ARG A 251 4.29 -61.81 -109.99
CA ARG A 251 3.46 -60.60 -109.85
C ARG A 251 2.28 -60.77 -108.87
N ARG A 252 1.99 -59.81 -107.99
CA ARG A 252 2.55 -58.48 -107.71
C ARG A 252 2.07 -58.08 -106.33
#